data_AF-A0A5C6DD87-F1
#
_entry.id   AF-A0A5C6DD87-F1
#
_cell.length_a   1.000
_cell.length_b   1.000
_cell.length_c   1.000
_cell.angle_alpha   90.00
_cell.angle_beta   90.00
_cell.angle_gamma   90.00
#
_symmetry.space_group_name_H-M   'P 1'
#
loop_
_entity.id
_entity.type
_entity.pdbx_description
1 polymer ?
#
loop_
_entity_poly.entity_id
_entity_poly.type
_entity_poly.pdbx_seq_one_letter_code
_entity_poly.pdbx_strand_id
1 'polypeptide(L)'
;MSSQDKLVAELIRGLKHERDELKVQMNLGKKELQDQWEAIDEKLDSLDQRYTALKGAVDETADEVYDSLKLLASEINVGFDRIRKHL
;
A
#
# COMPACT_ATOMS: atom_id res chain seq x y z
N MET A 1 18.10 -8.52 -8.04
CA MET A 1 16.67 -8.23 -7.79
C MET A 1 15.86 -9.28 -8.50
N SER A 2 15.11 -10.08 -7.74
CA SER A 2 14.18 -11.08 -8.29
C SER A 2 13.06 -10.39 -9.09
N SER A 3 12.40 -11.11 -10.00
CA SER A 3 11.22 -10.61 -10.71
C SER A 3 10.11 -10.20 -9.73
N GLN A 4 9.96 -10.91 -8.61
CA GLN A 4 8.97 -10.60 -7.57
C GLN A 4 9.23 -9.25 -6.90
N ASP A 5 10.50 -8.97 -6.60
CA ASP A 5 10.94 -7.70 -6.00
C ASP A 5 10.51 -6.50 -6.84
N LYS A 6 10.76 -6.55 -8.16
CA LYS A 6 10.39 -5.47 -9.09
C LYS A 6 8.88 -5.23 -9.11
N LEU A 7 8.09 -6.30 -9.16
CA LEU A 7 6.63 -6.22 -9.18
C LEU A 7 6.08 -5.56 -7.91
N VAL A 8 6.54 -6.01 -6.73
CA VAL A 8 6.12 -5.42 -5.46
C VAL A 8 6.57 -3.96 -5.34
N ALA A 9 7.78 -3.65 -5.81
CA ALA A 9 8.28 -2.27 -5.84
C ALA A 9 7.42 -1.32 -6.70
N GLU A 10 6.96 -1.78 -7.86
CA GLU A 10 6.07 -1.00 -8.73
C GLU A 10 4.69 -0.83 -8.11
N LEU A 11 4.17 -1.89 -7.48
CA LEU A 11 2.85 -1.87 -6.87
C LEU A 11 2.82 -0.94 -5.65
N ILE A 12 3.83 -0.96 -4.79
CA ILE A 12 3.98 0.00 -3.68
C ILE A 12 4.10 1.44 -4.20
N ARG A 13 4.86 1.65 -5.29
CA ARG A 13 4.97 2.98 -5.92
C ARG A 13 3.62 3.49 -6.43
N GLY A 14 2.82 2.63 -7.05
CA GLY A 14 1.47 2.95 -7.48
C GLY A 14 0.57 3.34 -6.30
N LEU A 15 0.58 2.55 -5.22
CA LEU A 15 -0.19 2.83 -4.02
C LEU A 15 0.21 4.15 -3.35
N LYS A 16 1.50 4.48 -3.31
CA LYS A 16 1.98 5.77 -2.79
C LYS A 16 1.48 6.95 -3.62
N HIS A 17 1.50 6.80 -4.94
CA HIS A 17 0.97 7.84 -5.83
C HIS A 17 -0.53 8.05 -5.62
N GLU A 18 -1.30 6.96 -5.59
CA GLU A 18 -2.73 6.99 -5.31
C GLU A 18 -3.05 7.58 -3.93
N ARG A 19 -2.23 7.27 -2.93
CA ARG A 19 -2.33 7.87 -1.60
C ARG A 19 -2.18 9.38 -1.67
N ASP A 20 -1.14 9.87 -2.36
CA ASP A 20 -0.88 11.30 -2.44
C ASP A 20 -2.03 12.05 -3.14
N GLU A 21 -2.66 11.45 -4.15
CA GLU A 21 -3.87 11.99 -4.80
C GLU A 21 -5.08 12.02 -3.86
N LEU A 22 -5.38 10.90 -3.19
CA LEU A 22 -6.51 10.80 -2.27
C LEU A 22 -6.35 11.73 -1.07
N LYS A 23 -5.13 11.91 -0.56
CA LYS A 23 -4.84 12.85 0.52
C LYS A 23 -5.24 14.29 0.18
N VAL A 24 -5.01 14.72 -1.07
CA VAL A 24 -5.43 16.05 -1.54
C VAL A 24 -6.96 16.16 -1.55
N GLN A 25 -7.65 15.12 -2.02
CA GLN A 25 -9.12 15.08 -2.06
C GLN A 25 -9.74 14.99 -0.65
N MET A 26 -9.04 14.35 0.30
CA MET A 26 -9.57 14.08 1.64
C MET A 26 -9.64 15.30 2.56
N ASN A 27 -8.93 16.38 2.24
CA ASN A 27 -8.99 17.63 3.01
C ASN A 27 -10.40 18.24 3.09
N LEU A 28 -11.36 17.78 2.27
CA LEU A 28 -12.75 18.23 2.25
C LEU A 28 -13.76 17.14 2.67
N GLY A 29 -13.30 15.95 3.06
CA GLY A 29 -14.17 14.81 3.31
C GLY A 29 -14.80 14.76 4.72
N LYS A 30 -15.80 13.89 4.86
CA LYS A 30 -16.48 13.61 6.14
C LYS A 30 -15.54 12.89 7.10
N LYS A 31 -15.75 13.07 8.41
CA LYS A 31 -14.97 12.41 9.47
C LYS A 31 -14.86 10.89 9.30
N GLU A 32 -15.96 10.21 8.95
CA GLU A 32 -15.95 8.76 8.70
C GLU A 32 -15.01 8.35 7.56
N LEU A 33 -14.88 9.17 6.52
CA LEU A 33 -13.94 8.93 5.42
C LEU A 33 -12.50 9.21 5.84
N GLN A 34 -12.29 10.19 6.73
CA GLN A 34 -10.98 10.46 7.33
C GLN A 34 -10.52 9.27 8.19
N ASP A 35 -11.40 8.71 9.02
CA ASP A 35 -11.09 7.54 9.85
C ASP A 35 -10.75 6.31 8.98
N GLN A 36 -11.52 6.07 7.91
CA GLN A 36 -11.23 4.99 6.95
C GLN A 36 -9.93 5.24 6.19
N TRP A 37 -9.67 6.49 5.82
CA TRP A 37 -8.44 6.92 5.17
C TRP A 37 -7.22 6.66 6.03
N GLU A 38 -7.21 7.12 7.29
CA GLU A 38 -6.09 6.89 8.22
C GLU A 38 -5.78 5.40 8.38
N ALA A 39 -6.82 4.56 8.53
CA ALA A 39 -6.63 3.12 8.64
C ALA A 39 -5.98 2.47 7.41
N ILE A 40 -6.24 3.00 6.20
CA ILE A 40 -5.63 2.49 4.96
C ILE A 40 -4.22 3.08 4.77
N ASP A 41 -4.01 4.34 5.16
CA ASP A 41 -2.70 5.01 5.13
C ASP A 41 -1.69 4.27 6.02
N GLU A 42 -2.08 3.92 7.25
CA GLU A 42 -1.25 3.12 8.17
C GLU A 42 -0.88 1.74 7.60
N LYS A 43 -1.81 1.10 6.87
CA LYS A 43 -1.53 -0.17 6.19
C LYS A 43 -0.48 -0.01 5.10
N LEU A 44 -0.54 1.08 4.33
CA LEU A 44 0.45 1.38 3.29
C LEU A 44 1.83 1.67 3.89
N ASP A 45 1.89 2.39 5.01
CA ASP A 45 3.14 2.59 5.74
C ASP A 45 3.72 1.27 6.26
N SER A 46 2.87 0.39 6.82
CA SER A 46 3.30 -0.95 7.26
C SER A 46 3.82 -1.80 6.09
N LEU A 47 3.14 -1.74 4.93
CA LEU A 47 3.58 -2.43 3.72
C LEU A 47 4.97 -1.95 3.27
N ASP A 48 5.19 -0.64 3.24
CA ASP A 48 6.47 -0.05 2.81
C ASP A 48 7.62 -0.39 3.76
N GLN A 49 7.36 -0.38 5.08
CA GLN A 49 8.34 -0.79 6.09
C GLN A 49 8.74 -2.26 5.92
N ARG A 50 7.77 -3.16 5.76
CA ARG A 50 8.02 -4.60 5.57
C ARG A 50 8.80 -4.86 4.28
N TYR A 51 8.43 -4.19 3.19
CA TYR A 51 9.14 -4.28 1.92
C TYR A 51 10.58 -3.76 2.03
N THR A 52 10.81 -2.65 2.72
CA THR A 52 12.16 -2.10 2.94
C THR A 52 13.03 -3.04 3.76
N ALA A 53 12.49 -3.64 4.81
CA ALA A 53 13.18 -4.64 5.62
C ALA A 53 13.54 -5.89 4.78
N LEU A 54 12.62 -6.34 3.94
CA LEU A 54 12.82 -7.48 3.04
C LEU A 54 13.90 -7.20 1.98
N LYS A 55 13.90 -6.00 1.38
CA LYS A 55 14.92 -5.60 0.40
C LYS A 55 16.35 -5.60 0.97
N GLY A 56 16.49 -5.39 2.28
CA GLY A 56 17.76 -5.50 3.00
C GLY A 56 18.20 -6.94 3.29
N ALA A 57 17.25 -7.89 3.29
CA ALA A 57 17.50 -9.32 3.50
C ALA A 57 17.62 -10.03 2.15
N VAL A 58 18.86 -10.31 1.72
CA VAL A 58 19.14 -11.08 0.49
C VAL A 58 18.97 -12.56 0.81
N ASP A 59 17.74 -13.07 0.74
CA ASP A 59 17.47 -14.50 0.92
C ASP A 59 16.50 -15.05 -0.15
N GLU A 60 16.80 -16.25 -0.63
CA GLU A 60 16.07 -16.98 -1.67
C GLU A 60 14.69 -17.47 -1.16
N THR A 61 14.47 -17.43 0.15
CA THR A 61 13.22 -17.80 0.84
C THR A 61 12.19 -16.66 0.92
N ALA A 62 12.47 -15.50 0.32
CA ALA A 62 11.61 -14.31 0.40
C ALA A 62 10.31 -14.39 -0.42
N ASP A 63 10.13 -15.42 -1.27
CA ASP A 63 8.97 -15.53 -2.16
C ASP A 63 7.62 -15.55 -1.43
N GLU A 64 7.50 -16.29 -0.31
CA GLU A 64 6.29 -16.30 0.51
C GLU A 64 6.00 -14.92 1.13
N VAL A 65 7.06 -14.19 1.48
CA VAL A 65 6.95 -12.83 2.02
C VAL A 65 6.47 -11.87 0.92
N TYR A 66 7.00 -11.98 -0.30
CA TYR A 66 6.54 -11.19 -1.44
C TYR A 66 5.06 -11.43 -1.75
N ASP A 67 4.57 -12.66 -1.67
CA ASP A 67 3.14 -12.95 -1.87
C ASP A 67 2.28 -12.33 -0.75
N SER A 68 2.74 -12.38 0.50
CA SER A 68 2.06 -11.68 1.60
C SER A 68 2.00 -10.15 1.39
N LEU A 69 3.07 -9.55 0.84
CA LEU A 69 3.10 -8.13 0.52
C LEU A 69 2.11 -7.79 -0.59
N LYS A 70 2.01 -8.61 -1.65
CA LYS A 70 1.01 -8.41 -2.73
C LYS A 70 -0.43 -8.49 -2.22
N LEU A 71 -0.72 -9.41 -1.30
CA LEU A 71 -2.05 -9.54 -0.71
C LEU A 71 -2.41 -8.27 0.08
N LEU A 72 -1.53 -7.82 0.97
CA LEU A 72 -1.72 -6.58 1.72
C LEU A 72 -1.89 -5.37 0.79
N ALA A 73 -1.10 -5.31 -0.27
CA ALA A 73 -1.18 -4.24 -1.25
C ALA A 73 -2.50 -4.26 -2.05
N SER A 74 -3.04 -5.45 -2.33
CA SER A 74 -4.37 -5.61 -2.95
C SER A 74 -5.48 -5.14 -2.01
N GLU A 75 -5.37 -5.42 -0.70
CA GLU A 75 -6.32 -4.90 0.29
C GLU A 75 -6.31 -3.37 0.37
N ILE A 76 -5.13 -2.76 0.34
CA ILE A 76 -4.97 -1.30 0.34
C ILE A 76 -5.61 -0.71 -0.91
N ASN A 77 -5.37 -1.31 -2.08
CA ASN A 77 -5.97 -0.85 -3.33
C ASN A 77 -7.50 -0.88 -3.27
N VAL A 78 -8.10 -1.98 -2.79
CA VAL A 78 -9.55 -2.07 -2.56
C VAL A 78 -10.05 -1.02 -1.57
N GLY A 79 -9.26 -0.71 -0.54
CA GLY A 79 -9.55 0.36 0.41
C GLY A 79 -9.60 1.74 -0.25
N PHE A 80 -8.56 2.09 -1.01
CA PHE A 80 -8.52 3.33 -1.79
C PHE A 80 -9.68 3.45 -2.77
N ASP A 81 -10.03 2.36 -3.44
CA ASP A 81 -11.14 2.32 -4.38
C ASP A 81 -12.51 2.56 -3.71
N ARG A 82 -12.67 2.14 -2.44
CA ARG A 82 -13.86 2.46 -1.64
C ARG A 82 -13.89 3.93 -1.25
N ILE A 83 -12.77 4.47 -0.77
CA ILE A 83 -12.68 5.89 -0.40
C ILE A 83 -13.01 6.77 -1.61
N ARG A 84 -12.43 6.46 -2.77
CA ARG A 84 -12.71 7.15 -4.04
C ARG A 84 -14.19 7.15 -4.42
N LYS A 85 -14.93 6.08 -4.13
CA LYS A 85 -16.39 6.00 -4.40
C LYS A 85 -17.24 6.87 -3.46
N HIS A 86 -16.68 7.29 -2.32
CA HIS A 86 -17.37 8.06 -1.31
C HIS A 86 -16.92 9.53 -1.19
N LEU A 87 -15.84 9.89 -1.89
CA LEU A 87 -15.40 11.27 -2.15
C LEU A 87 -16.34 11.96 -3.15
#